data_AF-A0A517TR64-F1
#
_entry.id   AF-A0A517TR64-F1
#
_cell.length_a   1.000
_cell.length_b   1.000
_cell.length_c   1.000
_cell.angle_alpha   90.00
_cell.angle_beta   90.00
_cell.angle_gamma   90.00
#
_symmetry.space_group_name_H-M   'P 1'
#
loop_
_entity.id
_entity.type
_entity.pdbx_description
1 polymer ?
#
loop_
_entity_poly.entity_id
_entity_poly.type
_entity_poly.pdbx_seq_one_letter_code
_entity_poly.pdbx_strand_id
1 'polypeptide(L)'
;MTRADGRERLACQCHLIVEDQAMNVALDSSPHQAAMAHWFARISAVGVFAFFMLFALAEGIPPLAQQPLRVQLFFALWGVMFVGYAIGWRRPLFGGLTSLLGYGLLNAVELATNHRLLGGAFWLFAIPGVLYLIAAWRASRN
;
A
#
# COMPACT_ATOMS: atom_id res chain seq x y z
N MET A 1 -15.80 20.83 -54.89
CA MET A 1 -15.52 21.48 -53.61
C MET A 1 -16.10 20.61 -52.49
N THR A 2 -15.30 19.84 -51.74
CA THR A 2 -15.72 19.15 -50.48
C THR A 2 -14.63 18.27 -49.83
N ARG A 3 -13.50 17.98 -50.47
CA ARG A 3 -12.49 17.04 -49.93
C ARG A 3 -11.37 17.67 -49.08
N ALA A 4 -11.16 18.98 -49.19
CA ALA A 4 -10.10 19.70 -48.44
C ALA A 4 -10.51 19.99 -46.98
N ASP A 5 -11.78 20.38 -46.75
CA ASP A 5 -12.34 20.74 -45.42
C ASP A 5 -12.23 19.57 -44.41
N GLY A 6 -12.45 18.32 -44.87
CA GLY A 6 -12.36 17.16 -43.99
C GLY A 6 -10.95 16.87 -43.45
N ARG A 7 -9.89 17.20 -44.20
CA ARG A 7 -8.51 16.91 -43.79
C ARG A 7 -8.03 17.91 -42.73
N GLU A 8 -8.48 19.15 -42.83
CA GLU A 8 -8.18 20.22 -41.86
C GLU A 8 -8.90 20.00 -40.53
N ARG A 9 -10.16 19.52 -40.58
CA ARG A 9 -10.90 19.14 -39.36
C ARG A 9 -10.25 17.97 -38.62
N LEU A 10 -9.77 16.95 -39.35
CA LEU A 10 -9.07 15.82 -38.74
C LEU A 10 -7.73 16.23 -38.13
N ALA A 11 -6.98 17.13 -38.79
CA ALA A 11 -5.73 17.66 -38.25
C ALA A 11 -5.96 18.47 -36.96
N CYS A 12 -6.97 19.34 -36.95
CA CYS A 12 -7.35 20.14 -35.78
C CYS A 12 -7.84 19.25 -34.61
N GLN A 13 -8.62 18.20 -34.92
CA GLN A 13 -9.09 17.26 -33.92
C GLN A 13 -8.00 16.35 -33.36
N CYS A 14 -7.02 15.93 -34.18
CA CYS A 14 -5.83 15.23 -33.69
C CYS A 14 -4.99 16.11 -32.76
N HIS A 15 -4.80 17.40 -33.09
CA HIS A 15 -4.02 18.31 -32.26
C HIS A 15 -4.64 18.49 -30.86
N LEU A 16 -5.96 18.67 -30.79
CA LEU A 16 -6.69 18.82 -29.53
C LEU A 16 -6.61 17.55 -28.65
N ILE A 17 -6.67 16.36 -29.23
CA ILE A 17 -6.54 15.10 -28.47
C ILE A 17 -5.12 14.95 -27.91
N VAL A 18 -4.10 15.33 -28.68
CA VAL A 18 -2.70 15.27 -28.22
C VAL A 18 -2.43 16.29 -27.11
N GLU A 19 -2.96 17.51 -27.23
CA GLU A 19 -2.86 18.53 -26.18
C GLU A 19 -3.57 18.13 -24.89
N ASP A 20 -4.77 17.54 -24.99
CA ASP A 20 -5.53 17.08 -23.83
C ASP A 20 -4.82 15.90 -23.14
N GLN A 21 -4.24 14.97 -23.92
CA GLN A 21 -3.41 13.89 -23.39
C GLN A 21 -2.14 14.43 -22.71
N ALA A 22 -1.46 15.41 -23.32
CA ALA A 22 -0.26 16.02 -22.75
C ALA A 22 -0.56 16.78 -21.44
N MET A 23 -1.70 17.49 -21.39
CA MET A 23 -2.15 18.20 -20.19
C MET A 23 -2.52 17.23 -19.05
N ASN A 24 -3.20 16.12 -19.35
CA ASN A 24 -3.54 15.10 -18.36
C ASN A 24 -2.29 14.37 -17.80
N VAL A 25 -1.30 14.08 -18.65
CA VAL A 25 -0.01 13.52 -18.19
C VAL A 25 0.77 14.51 -17.34
N ALA A 26 0.73 15.81 -17.69
CA ALA A 26 1.38 16.85 -16.89
C ALA A 26 0.73 17.00 -15.50
N LEU A 27 -0.60 16.90 -15.40
CA LEU A 27 -1.31 16.90 -14.12
C LEU A 27 -0.98 15.67 -13.26
N ASP A 28 -0.81 14.49 -13.86
CA ASP A 28 -0.42 13.23 -13.18
C ASP A 28 1.03 13.27 -12.66
N SER A 29 1.91 13.98 -13.36
CA SER A 29 3.34 14.10 -13.03
C SER A 29 3.70 15.12 -11.92
N SER A 30 2.72 15.81 -11.32
CA SER A 30 3.06 16.86 -10.34
C SER A 30 3.71 16.26 -9.07
N PRO A 31 4.81 16.86 -8.56
CA PRO A 31 5.53 16.36 -7.37
C PRO A 31 4.62 16.27 -6.13
N HIS A 32 3.52 17.04 -6.11
CA HIS A 32 2.49 16.97 -5.09
C HIS A 32 1.78 15.61 -5.03
N GLN A 33 1.52 14.94 -6.15
CA GLN A 33 0.84 13.64 -6.16
C GLN A 33 1.69 12.53 -5.54
N ALA A 34 3.00 12.52 -5.83
CA ALA A 34 3.94 11.58 -5.22
C ALA A 34 4.08 11.84 -3.71
N ALA A 35 4.18 13.11 -3.31
CA ALA A 35 4.22 13.49 -1.89
C ALA A 35 2.95 13.06 -1.14
N MET A 36 1.76 13.24 -1.73
CA MET A 36 0.49 12.79 -1.15
C MET A 36 0.47 11.28 -0.93
N ALA A 37 0.91 10.48 -1.92
CA ALA A 37 0.95 9.02 -1.79
C ALA A 37 1.81 8.56 -0.61
N HIS A 38 2.98 9.19 -0.40
CA HIS A 38 3.83 8.90 0.76
C HIS A 38 3.17 9.28 2.09
N TRP A 39 2.47 10.41 2.15
CA TRP A 39 1.78 10.83 3.37
C TRP A 39 0.61 9.92 3.72
N PHE A 40 -0.20 9.52 2.75
CA PHE A 40 -1.28 8.56 2.98
C PHE A 40 -0.75 7.21 3.48
N ALA A 41 0.34 6.70 2.89
CA ALA A 41 0.98 5.48 3.36
C ALA A 41 1.43 5.61 4.83
N ARG A 42 2.08 6.72 5.20
CA ARG A 42 2.53 6.97 6.58
C ARG A 42 1.38 7.10 7.57
N ILE A 43 0.35 7.88 7.23
CA ILE A 43 -0.82 8.08 8.08
C ILE A 43 -1.53 6.74 8.32
N SER A 44 -1.71 5.93 7.26
CA SER A 44 -2.30 4.60 7.40
C SER A 44 -1.44 3.68 8.28
N ALA A 45 -0.11 3.70 8.12
CA ALA A 45 0.80 2.87 8.90
C ALA A 45 0.75 3.22 10.39
N VAL A 46 0.80 4.51 10.72
CA VAL A 46 0.67 4.99 12.11
C VAL A 46 -0.70 4.68 12.66
N GLY A 47 -1.78 4.93 11.90
CA GLY A 47 -3.15 4.68 12.34
C GLY A 47 -3.40 3.21 12.66
N VAL A 48 -2.98 2.31 11.77
CA VAL A 48 -3.12 0.86 11.94
C VAL A 48 -2.25 0.36 13.09
N PHE A 49 -1.01 0.84 13.21
CA PHE A 49 -0.13 0.49 14.33
C PHE A 49 -0.70 0.97 15.67
N ALA A 50 -1.15 2.23 15.75
CA ALA A 50 -1.74 2.81 16.94
C ALA A 50 -3.02 2.08 17.35
N PHE A 51 -3.88 1.74 16.39
CA PHE A 51 -5.08 0.92 16.65
C PHE A 51 -4.72 -0.44 17.25
N PHE A 52 -3.74 -1.14 16.69
CA PHE A 52 -3.29 -2.42 17.24
C PHE A 52 -2.66 -2.27 18.63
N MET A 53 -1.85 -1.24 18.86
CA MET A 53 -1.25 -0.96 20.18
C MET A 53 -2.31 -0.64 21.23
N LEU A 54 -3.33 0.14 20.89
CA LEU A 54 -4.46 0.40 21.78
C LEU A 54 -5.17 -0.89 22.17
N PHE A 55 -5.42 -1.77 21.19
CA PHE A 55 -6.02 -3.07 21.44
C PHE A 55 -5.13 -3.94 22.35
N ALA A 56 -3.83 -4.01 22.08
CA ALA A 56 -2.87 -4.76 22.89
C ALA A 56 -2.75 -4.24 24.33
N LEU A 57 -2.88 -2.93 24.53
CA LEU A 57 -2.89 -2.31 25.87
C LEU A 57 -4.22 -2.53 26.60
N ALA A 58 -5.35 -2.53 25.87
CA ALA A 58 -6.68 -2.71 26.46
C ALA A 58 -6.94 -4.16 26.91
N GLU A 59 -6.57 -5.14 26.08
CA GLU A 59 -6.73 -6.57 26.39
C GLU A 59 -5.60 -7.11 27.27
N GLY A 60 -4.46 -6.41 27.29
CA GLY A 60 -3.22 -6.88 27.91
C GLY A 60 -2.45 -7.86 27.02
N ILE A 61 -1.13 -7.89 27.20
CA ILE A 61 -0.26 -8.80 26.45
C ILE A 61 -0.10 -10.07 27.29
N PRO A 62 -0.64 -11.23 26.86
CA PRO A 62 -0.46 -12.47 27.59
C PRO A 62 1.02 -12.87 27.61
N PRO A 63 1.48 -13.64 28.61
CA PRO A 63 2.87 -14.07 28.71
C PRO A 63 3.24 -14.95 27.50
N LEU A 64 3.93 -14.34 26.51
CA LEU A 64 4.18 -14.95 25.20
C LEU A 64 4.91 -16.30 25.29
N ALA A 65 5.84 -16.44 26.25
CA ALA A 65 6.62 -17.65 26.45
C ALA A 65 5.78 -18.87 26.89
N GLN A 66 4.59 -18.64 27.45
CA GLN A 66 3.69 -19.69 27.93
C GLN A 66 2.59 -20.02 26.90
N GLN A 67 2.51 -19.26 25.82
CA GLN A 67 1.49 -19.45 24.79
C GLN A 67 1.88 -20.56 23.79
N PRO A 68 0.90 -21.20 23.13
CA PRO A 68 1.18 -22.14 22.05
C PRO A 68 2.08 -21.51 20.97
N LEU A 69 2.95 -22.32 20.36
CA LEU A 69 3.89 -21.87 19.31
C LEU A 69 3.19 -21.05 18.21
N ARG A 70 1.96 -21.43 17.85
CA ARG A 70 1.12 -20.68 16.90
C ARG A 70 0.95 -19.22 17.31
N VAL A 71 0.57 -18.95 18.55
CA VAL A 71 0.34 -17.59 19.06
C VAL A 71 1.66 -16.80 19.06
N GLN A 72 2.76 -17.43 19.44
CA GLN A 72 4.09 -16.80 19.41
C GLN A 72 4.49 -16.38 17.98
N LEU A 73 4.25 -17.27 17.00
CA LEU A 73 4.50 -16.97 15.58
C LEU A 73 3.63 -15.81 15.10
N PHE A 74 2.36 -15.75 15.51
CA PHE A 74 1.49 -14.63 15.19
C PHE A 74 2.11 -13.31 15.67
N PHE A 75 2.44 -13.19 16.95
CA PHE A 75 3.06 -11.98 17.49
C PHE A 75 4.40 -11.62 16.82
N ALA A 76 5.22 -12.62 16.50
CA ALA A 76 6.47 -12.40 15.77
C ALA A 76 6.23 -11.82 14.36
N LEU A 77 5.27 -12.37 13.61
CA LEU A 77 4.95 -11.91 12.26
C LEU A 77 4.26 -10.54 12.26
N TRP A 78 3.45 -10.25 13.28
CA TRP A 78 2.97 -8.90 13.58
C TRP A 78 4.13 -7.92 13.76
N GLY A 79 5.15 -8.31 14.54
CA GLY A 79 6.38 -7.56 14.69
C GLY A 79 7.10 -7.29 13.36
N VAL A 80 7.26 -8.33 12.53
CA VAL A 80 7.84 -8.19 11.17
C VAL A 80 7.07 -7.18 10.33
N MET A 81 5.74 -7.23 10.37
CA MET A 81 4.89 -6.32 9.62
C MET A 81 5.08 -4.86 10.07
N PHE A 82 5.12 -4.61 11.38
CA PHE A 82 5.36 -3.27 11.94
C PHE A 82 6.79 -2.77 11.70
N VAL A 83 7.77 -3.66 11.69
CA VAL A 83 9.13 -3.33 11.22
C VAL A 83 9.09 -2.90 9.76
N GLY A 84 8.30 -3.57 8.91
CA GLY A 84 8.03 -3.15 7.55
C GLY A 84 7.48 -1.73 7.47
N TYR A 85 6.54 -1.35 8.34
CA TYR A 85 6.00 0.02 8.38
C TYR A 85 7.06 1.05 8.75
N ALA A 86 7.93 0.73 9.71
CA ALA A 86 9.03 1.60 10.12
C ALA A 86 10.08 1.77 9.00
N ILE A 87 10.42 0.68 8.30
CA ILE A 87 11.32 0.72 7.14
C ILE A 87 10.70 1.56 6.01
N GLY A 88 9.38 1.39 5.78
CA GLY A 88 8.62 2.10 4.75
C GLY A 88 8.70 3.62 4.88
N TRP A 89 8.95 4.12 6.08
CA TRP A 89 9.08 5.55 6.37
C TRP A 89 10.16 6.24 5.53
N ARG A 90 11.31 5.57 5.36
CA ARG A 90 12.45 6.03 4.56
C ARG A 90 12.58 5.28 3.23
N ARG A 91 12.21 3.99 3.21
CA ARG A 91 12.37 3.09 2.07
C ARG A 91 11.03 2.42 1.75
N PRO A 92 10.15 3.09 1.00
CA PRO A 92 8.78 2.64 0.77
C PRO A 92 8.71 1.25 0.11
N LEU A 93 9.59 0.97 -0.87
CA LEU A 93 9.62 -0.34 -1.53
C LEU A 93 9.90 -1.48 -0.54
N PHE A 94 11.01 -1.37 0.21
CA PHE A 94 11.39 -2.39 1.19
C PHE A 94 10.38 -2.50 2.33
N GLY A 95 9.82 -1.38 2.79
CA GLY A 95 8.77 -1.41 3.82
C GLY A 95 7.49 -2.07 3.37
N GLY A 96 7.04 -1.77 2.14
CA GLY A 96 5.88 -2.41 1.53
C GLY A 96 6.08 -3.92 1.35
N LEU A 97 7.22 -4.36 0.84
CA LEU A 97 7.53 -5.78 0.68
C LEU A 97 7.62 -6.51 2.02
N THR A 98 8.36 -5.97 2.99
CA THR A 98 8.51 -6.59 4.31
C THR A 98 7.17 -6.69 5.05
N SER A 99 6.34 -5.63 4.97
CA SER A 99 5.02 -5.64 5.62
C SER A 99 4.06 -6.64 4.96
N LEU A 100 4.00 -6.70 3.63
CA LEU A 100 3.19 -7.69 2.92
C LEU A 100 3.71 -9.12 3.10
N LEU A 101 5.02 -9.31 3.23
CA LEU A 101 5.60 -10.61 3.54
C LEU A 101 5.16 -11.07 4.94
N GLY A 102 5.22 -10.19 5.95
CA GLY A 102 4.69 -10.49 7.29
C GLY A 102 3.20 -10.85 7.27
N TYR A 103 2.40 -10.07 6.54
CA TYR A 103 0.96 -10.34 6.37
C TYR A 103 0.66 -11.65 5.62
N GLY A 104 1.45 -11.94 4.57
CA GLY A 104 1.33 -13.18 3.80
C GLY A 104 1.69 -14.40 4.64
N LEU A 105 2.75 -14.31 5.44
CA LEU A 105 3.14 -15.37 6.38
C LEU A 105 2.09 -15.58 7.47
N LEU A 106 1.45 -14.51 7.98
CA LEU A 106 0.33 -14.63 8.91
C LEU A 106 -0.82 -15.45 8.30
N ASN A 107 -1.18 -15.16 7.05
CA ASN A 107 -2.19 -15.93 6.32
C ASN A 107 -1.75 -17.37 6.06
N ALA A 108 -0.46 -17.61 5.76
CA ALA A 108 0.07 -18.95 5.57
C ALA A 108 -0.01 -19.79 6.86
N VAL A 109 0.34 -19.20 8.02
CA VAL A 109 0.18 -19.85 9.32
C VAL A 109 -1.30 -20.13 9.61
N GLU A 110 -2.18 -19.17 9.40
CA GLU A 110 -3.63 -19.36 9.63
C GLU A 110 -4.22 -20.44 8.73
N LEU A 111 -3.84 -20.47 7.45
CA LEU A 111 -4.28 -21.46 6.49
C LEU A 111 -3.78 -22.87 6.86
N ALA A 112 -2.53 -22.98 7.33
CA ALA A 112 -1.96 -24.24 7.76
C ALA A 112 -2.61 -24.77 9.05
N THR A 113 -3.05 -23.90 9.96
CA THR A 113 -3.59 -24.32 11.26
C THR A 113 -5.11 -24.42 11.31
N ASN A 114 -5.83 -23.60 10.55
CA ASN A 114 -7.29 -23.49 10.61
C ASN A 114 -7.99 -23.66 9.25
N HIS A 115 -7.24 -23.97 8.19
CA HIS A 115 -7.76 -24.14 6.83
C HIS A 115 -8.59 -22.95 6.32
N ARG A 116 -8.28 -21.75 6.81
CA ARG A 116 -8.92 -20.49 6.42
C ARG A 116 -7.90 -19.37 6.32
N LEU A 117 -8.24 -18.35 5.56
CA LEU A 117 -7.47 -17.10 5.52
C LEU A 117 -7.96 -16.14 6.61
N LEU A 118 -7.12 -15.15 6.94
CA LEU A 118 -7.49 -14.09 7.86
C LEU A 118 -8.53 -13.18 7.19
N GLY A 119 -9.80 -13.35 7.57
CA GLY A 119 -10.92 -12.58 7.05
C GLY A 119 -11.23 -11.30 7.84
N GLY A 120 -12.18 -10.51 7.35
CA GLY A 120 -12.75 -9.38 8.07
C GLY A 120 -11.78 -8.21 8.27
N ALA A 121 -11.64 -7.74 9.51
CA ALA A 121 -10.82 -6.57 9.83
C ALA A 121 -9.32 -6.78 9.56
N PHE A 122 -8.83 -8.02 9.42
CA PHE A 122 -7.41 -8.28 9.21
C PHE A 122 -6.88 -7.74 7.86
N TRP A 123 -7.73 -7.53 6.86
CA TRP A 123 -7.33 -6.90 5.59
C TRP A 123 -6.85 -5.45 5.77
N LEU A 124 -7.27 -4.76 6.85
CA LEU A 124 -6.81 -3.40 7.15
C LEU A 124 -5.28 -3.33 7.33
N PHE A 125 -4.66 -4.42 7.77
CA PHE A 125 -3.23 -4.49 7.98
C PHE A 125 -2.42 -4.64 6.68
N ALA A 126 -3.05 -5.01 5.57
CA ALA A 126 -2.37 -5.00 4.27
C ALA A 126 -2.31 -3.58 3.67
N ILE A 127 -3.21 -2.67 4.07
CA ILE A 127 -3.37 -1.34 3.45
C ILE A 127 -2.07 -0.53 3.47
N PRO A 128 -1.35 -0.37 4.60
CA PRO A 128 -0.13 0.42 4.60
C PRO A 128 0.96 -0.17 3.71
N GLY A 129 1.06 -1.50 3.65
CA GLY A 129 2.02 -2.20 2.79
C GLY A 129 1.77 -1.94 1.31
N VAL A 130 0.51 -2.04 0.88
CA VAL A 130 0.12 -1.72 -0.51
C VAL A 130 0.36 -0.25 -0.83
N LEU A 131 -0.02 0.67 0.07
CA LEU A 131 0.20 2.11 -0.14
C LEU A 131 1.69 2.44 -0.23
N TYR A 132 2.55 1.79 0.56
CA TYR A 132 4.00 1.94 0.43
C TYR A 132 4.52 1.46 -0.93
N LEU A 133 4.00 0.34 -1.46
CA LEU A 133 4.37 -0.11 -2.80
C LEU A 133 3.90 0.84 -3.91
N ILE A 134 2.67 1.36 -3.82
CA ILE A 134 2.15 2.36 -4.77
C ILE A 134 3.02 3.62 -4.73
N ALA A 135 3.38 4.09 -3.54
CA ALA A 135 4.25 5.25 -3.39
C ALA A 135 5.64 5.00 -3.97
N ALA A 136 6.21 3.80 -3.78
CA ALA A 136 7.49 3.42 -4.38
C ALA A 136 7.42 3.34 -5.92
N TRP A 137 6.34 2.77 -6.45
CA TRP A 137 6.13 2.65 -7.90
C TRP A 137 6.00 4.03 -8.56
N ARG A 138 5.23 4.95 -7.95
CA ARG A 138 5.14 6.34 -8.43
C ARG A 138 6.49 7.04 -8.40
N ALA A 139 7.24 6.89 -7.30
CA ALA A 139 8.57 7.47 -7.18
C ALA A 139 9.57 6.94 -8.22
N SER A 140 9.39 5.71 -8.71
CA SER A 140 10.25 5.11 -9.75
C SER A 140 9.95 5.58 -11.19
N ARG A 141 8.83 6.29 -11.40
CA ARG A 141 8.41 6.80 -12.72
C ARG A 141 8.76 8.28 -12.95
N ASN A 142 9.20 8.98 -11.90
CA ASN A 142 9.72 10.34 -11.97
C ASN A 142 11.23 10.32 -12.19
#